data_AF-A0A3E0IN39-F1
#
_entry.id   AF-A0A3E0IN39-F1
#
_cell.length_a   1.000
_cell.length_b   1.000
_cell.length_c   1.000
_cell.angle_alpha   90.00
_cell.angle_beta   90.00
_cell.angle_gamma   90.00
#
_symmetry.space_group_name_H-M   'P 1'
#
loop_
_entity.id
_entity.type
_entity.pdbx_description
1 polymer ?
#
loop_
_entity_poly.entity_id
_entity_poly.type
_entity_poly.pdbx_seq_one_letter_code
_entity_poly.pdbx_strand_id
1 'polypeptide(L)'
;MDKERLIQLLEEELVQVDAAKTDAAFDKHIYAIYKLTSLYSESERSLSQNTKVTEMPPSAMQNQAISKSKVTQEEIRRMGGKTPPSTNSAQSNNQRMVTDDEIGNGESIFDF
;
A
#
# COMPACT_ATOMS: atom_id res chain seq x y z
N MET A 1 7.63 -6.61 -19.90
CA MET A 1 7.29 -8.05 -19.89
C MET A 1 6.94 -8.43 -21.30
N ASP A 2 7.59 -9.44 -21.87
CA ASP A 2 7.30 -9.87 -23.23
C ASP A 2 5.97 -10.62 -23.26
N LYS A 3 5.11 -10.25 -24.22
CA LYS A 3 3.77 -10.82 -24.38
C LYS A 3 3.81 -12.35 -24.51
N GLU A 4 4.79 -12.90 -25.20
CA GLU A 4 4.98 -14.34 -25.38
C GLU A 4 5.25 -15.06 -24.06
N ARG A 5 6.09 -14.46 -23.19
CA ARG A 5 6.38 -15.01 -21.86
C ARG A 5 5.16 -14.99 -20.94
N LEU A 6 4.33 -13.95 -21.04
CA LEU A 6 3.07 -13.89 -20.29
C LEU A 6 2.10 -14.99 -20.73
N ILE A 7 1.99 -15.23 -22.04
CA ILE A 7 1.12 -16.28 -22.58
C ILE A 7 1.57 -17.65 -22.09
N GLN A 8 2.87 -17.96 -22.13
CA GLN A 8 3.40 -19.23 -21.63
C GLN A 8 3.08 -19.47 -20.16
N LEU A 9 3.23 -18.45 -19.31
CA LEU A 9 2.89 -18.54 -17.89
C LEU A 9 1.39 -18.75 -17.67
N LEU A 10 0.54 -18.11 -18.48
CA LEU A 10 -0.91 -18.32 -18.40
C LEU A 10 -1.32 -19.73 -18.86
N GLU A 11 -0.69 -20.27 -19.90
CA GLU A 11 -0.93 -21.65 -20.33
C GLU A 11 -0.58 -22.64 -19.23
N GLU A 12 0.56 -22.45 -18.57
CA GLU A 12 0.98 -23.29 -17.44
C GLU A 12 0.00 -23.22 -16.28
N GLU A 13 -0.39 -22.01 -15.85
CA GLU A 13 -1.35 -21.84 -14.77
C GLU A 13 -2.72 -22.43 -15.13
N LEU A 14 -3.18 -22.34 -16.38
CA LEU A 14 -4.44 -22.96 -16.81
C LEU A 14 -4.39 -24.49 -16.73
N VAL A 15 -3.26 -25.11 -17.08
CA VAL A 15 -3.06 -26.56 -16.91
C VAL A 15 -3.08 -26.92 -15.41
N GLN A 16 -2.49 -26.09 -14.55
CA GLN A 16 -2.49 -26.32 -13.10
C GLN A 16 -3.89 -26.14 -12.49
N VAL A 17 -4.69 -25.18 -12.99
CA VAL A 17 -6.11 -25.02 -12.63
C VAL A 17 -6.88 -26.30 -12.93
N ASP A 18 -6.72 -26.86 -14.12
CA ASP A 18 -7.41 -28.09 -14.53
C ASP A 18 -6.97 -29.31 -13.70
N ALA A 19 -5.69 -29.34 -13.29
CA ALA A 19 -5.15 -30.39 -12.44
C ALA A 19 -5.48 -30.21 -10.94
N ALA A 20 -6.05 -29.07 -10.53
CA ALA A 20 -6.32 -28.78 -9.13
C ALA A 20 -7.41 -29.69 -8.57
N LYS A 21 -7.11 -30.36 -7.45
CA LYS A 21 -8.02 -31.32 -6.79
C LYS A 21 -8.80 -30.71 -5.62
N THR A 22 -8.43 -29.51 -5.21
CA THR A 22 -9.00 -28.82 -4.04
C THR A 22 -9.31 -27.37 -4.39
N ASP A 23 -10.39 -26.85 -3.82
CA ASP A 23 -10.86 -25.48 -4.06
C ASP A 23 -9.78 -24.45 -3.69
N ALA A 24 -9.04 -24.68 -2.60
CA ALA A 24 -7.95 -23.80 -2.18
C ALA A 24 -6.79 -23.75 -3.19
N ALA A 25 -6.49 -24.86 -3.87
CA ALA A 25 -5.48 -24.88 -4.93
C ALA A 25 -6.01 -24.16 -6.18
N PHE A 26 -7.26 -24.44 -6.57
CA PHE A 26 -7.93 -23.77 -7.67
C PHE A 26 -7.92 -22.24 -7.50
N ASP A 27 -8.37 -21.74 -6.34
CA ASP A 27 -8.42 -20.31 -6.03
C ASP A 27 -7.04 -19.65 -6.11
N LYS A 28 -5.99 -20.36 -5.67
CA LYS A 28 -4.61 -19.87 -5.75
C LYS A 28 -4.17 -19.68 -7.21
N HIS A 29 -4.45 -20.64 -8.08
CA HIS A 29 -4.10 -20.56 -9.50
C HIS A 29 -4.91 -19.48 -10.22
N ILE A 30 -6.21 -19.36 -9.94
CA ILE A 30 -7.05 -18.28 -10.47
C ILE A 30 -6.53 -16.90 -10.03
N TYR A 31 -6.11 -16.77 -8.77
CA TYR A 31 -5.51 -15.52 -8.28
C TYR A 31 -4.17 -15.20 -8.95
N ALA A 32 -3.34 -16.22 -9.25
CA ALA A 32 -2.10 -16.04 -10.00
C ALA A 32 -2.38 -15.50 -11.41
N ILE A 33 -3.35 -16.08 -12.12
CA ILE A 33 -3.82 -15.61 -13.43
C ILE A 33 -4.30 -14.15 -13.36
N TYR A 34 -5.10 -13.80 -12.35
CA TYR A 34 -5.55 -12.42 -12.13
C TYR A 34 -4.38 -11.45 -11.94
N LYS A 35 -3.35 -11.84 -11.17
CA LYS A 35 -2.18 -10.98 -10.96
C LYS A 35 -1.33 -10.82 -12.21
N LEU A 36 -1.07 -11.91 -12.94
CA LEU A 36 -0.32 -11.87 -14.20
C LEU A 36 -1.01 -10.95 -15.22
N THR A 37 -2.33 -11.05 -15.37
CA THR A 37 -3.11 -10.20 -16.27
C THR A 37 -3.21 -8.75 -15.80
N SER A 38 -3.37 -8.51 -14.49
CA SER A 38 -3.39 -7.16 -13.91
C SER A 38 -2.06 -6.42 -14.13
N LEU A 39 -0.93 -7.08 -13.87
CA LEU A 39 0.40 -6.50 -14.06
C LEU A 39 0.65 -6.12 -15.52
N TYR A 40 0.18 -6.95 -16.46
CA TYR A 40 0.29 -6.64 -17.88
C TYR A 40 -0.61 -5.46 -18.29
N SER A 41 -1.86 -5.44 -17.82
CA SER A 41 -2.79 -4.33 -18.09
C SER A 41 -2.28 -3.00 -17.53
N GLU A 42 -1.68 -2.99 -16.34
CA GLU A 42 -1.05 -1.81 -15.75
C GLU A 42 0.16 -1.33 -16.58
N SER A 43 0.97 -2.26 -17.12
CA SER A 43 2.07 -1.94 -18.03
C SER A 43 1.58 -1.22 -19.30
N GLU A 44 0.50 -1.70 -19.92
CA GLU A 44 -0.08 -1.06 -21.12
C GLU A 44 -0.71 0.32 -20.82
N ARG A 45 -1.27 0.49 -19.61
CA ARG A 45 -1.84 1.77 -19.16
C ARG A 45 -0.77 2.83 -18.91
N SER A 46 0.42 2.42 -18.43
CA SER A 46 1.57 3.31 -18.23
C SER A 46 2.17 3.84 -19.54
N LEU A 47 2.08 3.07 -20.63
CA LEU A 47 2.49 3.53 -21.97
C LEU A 47 1.51 4.56 -22.58
N SER A 48 0.23 4.50 -22.18
CA SER A 48 -0.83 5.36 -22.72
C SER A 48 -0.95 6.73 -22.04
N GLN A 49 -0.20 6.99 -20.96
CA GLN A 49 -0.28 8.25 -20.19
C GLN A 49 0.85 9.26 -20.49
N ASN A 50 1.71 9.02 -21.49
CA ASN A 50 2.84 9.90 -21.77
C ASN A 50 2.51 11.12 -22.68
N THR A 51 1.26 11.57 -22.75
CA THR A 51 0.89 12.82 -23.43
C THR A 51 0.38 13.87 -22.43
N LYS A 52 1.27 14.84 -22.19
CA LYS A 52 1.10 16.13 -21.48
C LYS A 52 0.85 16.05 -19.97
N VAL A 53 1.95 16.15 -19.22
CA VAL A 53 1.96 16.89 -17.96
C VAL A 53 2.85 18.11 -18.16
N THR A 54 2.20 19.28 -18.29
CA THR A 54 2.84 20.59 -18.33
C THR A 54 3.65 20.80 -17.05
N GLU A 55 4.91 21.22 -17.24
CA GLU A 55 5.89 21.55 -16.20
C GLU A 55 5.33 22.53 -15.17
N MET A 56 5.49 22.18 -13.88
CA MET A 56 5.48 23.12 -12.75
C MET A 56 6.75 22.90 -11.92
N PRO A 57 7.36 23.94 -11.33
CA PRO A 57 8.76 23.91 -10.90
C PRO A 57 9.01 23.16 -9.58
N PRO A 58 10.28 22.84 -9.27
CA PRO A 58 10.65 21.88 -8.25
C PRO A 58 10.73 22.52 -6.86
N SER A 59 10.12 21.88 -5.87
CA SER A 59 10.52 22.08 -4.47
C SER A 59 10.49 20.76 -3.73
N ALA A 60 11.70 20.33 -3.38
CA ALA A 60 12.08 19.42 -2.29
C ALA A 60 11.53 17.98 -2.35
N MET A 61 12.32 17.14 -3.00
CA MET A 61 12.42 15.71 -2.75
C MET A 61 12.92 15.45 -1.31
N GLN A 62 12.13 14.78 -0.45
CA GLN A 62 12.57 13.72 0.49
C GLN A 62 11.48 13.37 1.51
N ASN A 63 10.79 12.24 1.31
CA ASN A 63 11.03 11.02 2.09
C ASN A 63 9.97 9.97 1.75
N GLN A 64 10.46 8.80 1.34
CA GLN A 64 9.68 7.59 1.24
C GLN A 64 9.11 7.25 2.62
N ALA A 65 7.78 7.30 2.74
CA ALA A 65 7.07 6.57 3.78
C ALA A 65 6.25 5.50 3.08
N ILE A 66 6.69 4.25 3.28
CA ILE A 66 5.96 3.01 3.08
C ILE A 66 4.46 3.28 3.24
N SER A 67 3.67 2.98 2.21
CA SER A 67 2.22 3.03 2.23
C SER A 67 1.70 1.99 3.22
N LYS A 68 1.81 2.31 4.51
CA LYS A 68 1.03 1.70 5.58
C LYS A 68 -0.42 1.80 5.14
N SER A 69 -1.12 0.67 5.13
CA SER A 69 -2.58 0.60 5.00
C SER A 69 -3.18 1.82 5.69
N LYS A 70 -3.85 2.69 4.93
CA LYS A 70 -4.52 3.87 5.48
C LYS A 70 -5.72 3.36 6.26
N VAL A 71 -5.50 3.00 7.52
CA VAL A 71 -6.56 2.70 8.48
C VAL A 71 -7.45 3.92 8.52
N THR A 72 -8.71 3.73 8.16
CA THR A 72 -9.63 4.86 8.02
C THR A 72 -10.03 5.34 9.42
N GLN A 73 -10.30 6.62 9.60
CA GLN A 73 -10.74 7.14 10.90
C GLN A 73 -11.98 6.41 11.43
N GLU A 74 -12.86 6.00 10.54
CA GLU A 74 -14.01 5.17 10.85
C GLU A 74 -13.64 3.78 11.38
N GLU A 75 -12.59 3.17 10.84
CA GLU A 75 -12.05 1.88 11.32
C GLU A 75 -11.45 2.04 12.72
N ILE A 76 -10.72 3.13 12.97
CA ILE A 76 -10.18 3.46 14.31
C ILE A 76 -11.31 3.56 15.34
N ARG A 77 -12.45 4.17 14.97
CA ARG A 77 -13.63 4.27 15.87
C ARG A 77 -14.22 2.90 16.20
N ARG A 78 -14.35 2.01 15.21
CA ARG A 78 -14.89 0.65 15.42
C ARG A 78 -13.99 -0.21 16.30
N MET A 79 -12.70 0.08 16.30
CA MET A 79 -11.71 -0.58 17.16
C MET A 79 -11.62 0.03 18.57
N GLY A 80 -12.51 0.98 18.91
CA GLY A 80 -12.50 1.66 20.20
C GLY A 80 -11.45 2.76 20.35
N GLY A 81 -10.77 3.13 19.25
CA GLY A 81 -9.79 4.21 19.22
C GLY A 81 -10.46 5.59 19.19
N LYS A 82 -9.87 6.56 19.88
CA LYS A 82 -10.33 7.96 19.89
C LYS A 82 -9.82 8.67 18.64
N THR A 83 -10.73 9.15 17.77
CA THR A 83 -10.37 10.01 16.63
C THR A 83 -10.61 11.48 16.96
N PRO A 84 -9.75 12.42 16.55
CA PRO A 84 -9.99 13.84 16.77
C PRO A 84 -11.25 14.30 16.03
N PRO A 85 -12.09 15.18 16.61
CA PRO A 85 -13.18 15.80 15.87
C PRO A 85 -12.59 16.69 14.78
N SER A 86 -13.09 16.53 13.54
CA SER A 86 -12.77 17.44 12.45
C SER A 86 -13.35 18.81 12.77
N THR A 87 -12.54 19.68 13.36
CA THR A 87 -12.71 21.14 13.39
C THR A 87 -11.39 21.74 13.85
N ASN A 88 -10.90 22.70 13.07
CA ASN A 88 -9.67 23.44 13.29
C ASN A 88 -9.51 23.87 14.76
N SER A 89 -8.55 23.29 15.46
CA SER A 89 -7.96 23.90 16.65
C SER A 89 -6.53 23.41 16.79
N ALA A 90 -5.61 24.38 16.65
CA ALA A 90 -4.23 24.22 17.07
C ALA A 90 -4.24 24.03 18.59
N GLN A 91 -4.15 22.78 19.03
CA GLN A 91 -3.79 22.45 20.40
C GLN A 91 -2.71 21.38 20.35
N SER A 92 -1.52 21.79 20.77
CA SER A 92 -0.36 20.95 21.00
C SER A 92 -0.72 19.86 22.02
N ASN A 93 -1.25 18.74 21.53
CA ASN A 93 -1.49 17.56 22.32
C ASN A 93 -0.14 16.86 22.51
N ASN A 94 0.62 17.30 23.50
CA ASN A 94 1.74 16.54 24.04
C ASN A 94 1.21 15.31 24.79
N GLN A 95 0.61 14.38 24.07
CA GLN A 95 0.24 13.07 24.59
C GLN A 95 1.51 12.21 24.67
N ARG A 96 2.46 12.63 25.53
CA ARG A 96 3.67 11.85 25.82
C ARG A 96 3.26 10.69 26.70
N MET A 97 3.40 9.45 26.20
CA MET A 97 3.31 8.28 27.06
C MET A 97 4.58 8.23 27.90
N VAL A 98 4.42 8.26 29.22
CA VAL A 98 5.49 8.07 30.19
C VAL A 98 5.37 6.65 30.73
N THR A 99 6.44 5.87 30.65
CA THR A 99 6.56 4.56 31.27
C THR A 99 7.04 4.69 32.72
N ASP A 100 6.89 3.63 33.53
CA ASP A 100 7.19 3.61 34.99
C ASP A 100 8.67 3.88 35.34
N ASP A 101 9.55 3.86 34.35
CA ASP A 101 10.98 4.21 34.43
C ASP A 101 11.25 5.70 34.08
N GLU A 102 10.20 6.51 33.96
CA GLU A 102 10.21 7.92 33.56
C GLU A 102 10.75 8.16 32.12
N ILE A 103 10.96 7.11 31.31
CA ILE A 103 11.47 7.21 29.93
C ILE A 103 10.29 7.40 28.97
N GLY A 104 9.90 8.64 28.73
CA GLY A 104 8.90 8.99 27.72
C GLY A 104 9.48 9.14 26.30
N ASN A 105 8.65 8.89 25.28
CA ASN A 105 9.00 9.04 23.85
C ASN A 105 9.19 10.52 23.40
N GLY A 106 9.74 11.42 24.21
CA GLY A 106 9.58 12.87 23.99
C GLY A 106 10.78 13.79 24.21
N GLU A 107 11.76 13.47 25.05
CA GLU A 107 12.97 14.29 25.17
C GLU A 107 14.09 13.59 24.38
N SER A 108 14.47 14.18 23.24
CA SER A 108 15.61 13.68 22.47
C SER A 108 16.89 13.88 23.27
N ILE A 109 17.57 12.80 23.66
CA ILE A 109 18.87 12.86 24.34
C ILE A 109 20.03 13.28 23.41
N PHE A 110 19.73 13.46 22.12
CA PHE A 110 20.67 13.86 21.07
C PHE A 110 20.38 15.31 20.65
N ASP A 111 20.45 16.23 21.60
CA ASP A 111 20.57 17.67 21.29
C ASP A 111 22.08 17.99 21.28
N PHE A 112 22.67 17.98 20.08
CA PHE A 112 24.05 18.39 19.81
C PHE A 112 24.08 19.65 18.97
#